data_AF-A0A1D8I2M1-F1
#
_entry.id   AF-A0A1D8I2M1-F1
#
_cell.length_a   1.000
_cell.length_b   1.000
_cell.length_c   1.000
_cell.angle_alpha   90.00
_cell.angle_beta   90.00
_cell.angle_gamma   90.00
#
_symmetry.space_group_name_H-M   'P 1'
#
loop_
_entity.id
_entity.type
_entity.pdbx_description
1 polymer ?
#
loop_
_entity_poly.entity_id
_entity_poly.type
_entity_poly.pdbx_seq_one_letter_code
_entity_poly.pdbx_strand_id
1 'polypeptide(L)'
;MQRFSLLLIAIVSYKQVKTTTIQSCDSLVYCQGELLDTVQKARLFNDSKTFVDLIQKKSENETLSVFKNFMKVHHDEPTVEEVRQFVEENFDTAGELDKWIPTDYKSNPKFLKKIKDITVRDFARTLVSIWPQLARKVNDFVSKYPDRHSLIPLPNGFIIPGGRFKEIYYWDSYWIVKGLIISEMAETVRGIIENLLSLVEKYGFVPNGSRVYYLNRSQPPLLTLMAGLYMDATNDLEWLKKHIGLLERELNWWLVNRAINIEAKGQKHQLCQYASHSGTPRPESYSEDLKTCSIFENEKKEICYKNLKSGAESGWDFSSRWLFTEKGDIGSNLTTIDTKRVIPVDLNAFLCGSFKRLADFYERLENKEKFSKYLALHESWKESIESVFYDGDDGIWYDYDIKLSKHRKGFFPSNLAPLWAKAFDTSRKDQYGERAAKYLKSQKIDEYLGGIPMSLTQTGEQWDLPNAWPPLQEIVILGLKESGNSNAVHLSKVLARNCVNSYIRGYAKSNEMFEKYDALSSGEYGGGGEYIVQTGFGWTNGVALSFINEYYTDNPKKD
;
A
#
# COMPACT_ATOMS: atom_id res chain seq x y z
N MET A 1 18.44 -73.75 -29.05
CA MET A 1 19.36 -73.13 -28.06
C MET A 1 19.05 -71.65 -27.99
N GLN A 2 18.76 -71.19 -26.77
CA GLN A 2 18.86 -69.83 -26.23
C GLN A 2 18.10 -68.64 -26.86
N ARG A 3 17.17 -68.16 -26.03
CA ARG A 3 16.59 -66.81 -25.95
C ARG A 3 17.69 -65.75 -25.81
N PHE A 4 17.52 -64.62 -26.48
CA PHE A 4 17.96 -63.31 -25.97
C PHE A 4 16.86 -62.28 -26.26
N SER A 5 16.07 -61.98 -25.23
CA SER A 5 15.21 -60.80 -25.21
C SER A 5 16.08 -59.61 -24.82
N LEU A 6 16.31 -58.66 -25.74
CA LEU A 6 16.91 -57.38 -25.40
C LEU A 6 15.86 -56.53 -24.66
N LEU A 7 16.08 -56.33 -23.36
CA LEU A 7 15.41 -55.28 -22.58
C LEU A 7 16.08 -53.94 -22.93
N LEU A 8 15.39 -53.07 -23.66
CA LEU A 8 15.76 -51.65 -23.75
C LEU A 8 15.29 -50.97 -22.46
N ILE A 9 16.23 -50.73 -21.54
CA ILE A 9 16.00 -49.86 -20.38
C ILE A 9 16.13 -48.42 -20.87
N ALA A 10 15.00 -47.76 -21.09
CA ALA A 10 14.95 -46.31 -21.29
C ALA A 10 15.23 -45.64 -19.94
N ILE A 11 16.47 -45.17 -19.76
CA ILE A 11 16.82 -44.27 -18.65
C ILE A 11 16.20 -42.91 -18.98
N VAL A 12 14.98 -42.67 -18.50
CA VAL A 12 14.39 -41.33 -18.49
C VAL A 12 15.12 -40.54 -17.41
N SER A 13 16.15 -39.78 -17.78
CA SER A 13 16.73 -38.78 -16.90
C SER A 13 15.68 -37.71 -16.62
N TYR A 14 15.04 -37.78 -15.46
CA TYR A 14 14.28 -36.67 -14.89
C TYR A 14 15.27 -35.52 -14.67
N LYS A 15 15.42 -34.62 -15.65
CA LYS A 15 16.02 -33.32 -15.38
C LYS A 15 15.05 -32.62 -14.43
N GLN A 16 15.38 -32.67 -13.14
CA GLN A 16 14.77 -31.84 -12.13
C GLN A 16 15.04 -30.40 -12.57
N VAL A 17 14.05 -29.78 -13.22
CA VAL A 17 14.08 -28.34 -13.51
C VAL A 17 14.07 -27.69 -12.14
N LYS A 18 15.25 -27.30 -11.64
CA LYS A 18 15.32 -26.34 -10.54
C LYS A 18 14.64 -25.09 -11.08
N THR A 19 13.40 -24.87 -10.68
CA THR A 19 12.71 -23.59 -10.91
C THR A 19 13.61 -22.50 -10.37
N THR A 20 14.09 -21.63 -11.25
CA THR A 20 14.93 -20.50 -10.88
C THR A 20 14.13 -19.61 -9.93
N THR A 21 14.69 -19.32 -8.74
CA THR A 21 14.07 -18.44 -7.75
C THR A 21 13.80 -17.08 -8.37
N ILE A 22 12.53 -16.64 -8.36
CA ILE A 22 12.13 -15.35 -8.93
C ILE A 22 12.72 -14.22 -8.08
N GLN A 23 13.38 -13.27 -8.73
CA GLN A 23 14.01 -12.11 -8.10
C GLN A 23 13.05 -10.93 -7.98
N SER A 24 13.43 -9.90 -7.23
CA SER A 24 12.62 -8.69 -7.05
C SER A 24 12.52 -7.86 -8.34
N CYS A 25 13.60 -7.83 -9.12
CA CYS A 25 13.69 -7.25 -10.46
C CYS A 25 14.97 -7.72 -11.16
N ASP A 26 15.17 -7.29 -12.40
CA ASP A 26 16.31 -7.73 -13.23
C ASP A 26 17.65 -7.04 -12.89
N SER A 27 17.64 -5.91 -12.16
CA SER A 27 18.89 -5.19 -11.85
C SER A 27 19.86 -6.01 -10.99
N LEU A 28 21.08 -6.15 -11.49
CA LEU A 28 22.20 -6.86 -10.83
C LEU A 28 22.91 -6.01 -9.76
N VAL A 29 22.50 -4.76 -9.62
CA VAL A 29 23.01 -3.84 -8.59
C VAL A 29 21.97 -3.64 -7.49
N TYR A 30 20.70 -3.45 -7.86
CA TYR A 30 19.66 -3.06 -6.92
C TYR A 30 18.73 -4.18 -6.46
N CYS A 31 18.69 -5.32 -7.14
CA CYS A 31 17.68 -6.37 -6.86
C CYS A 31 18.25 -7.76 -6.62
N GLN A 32 19.44 -8.04 -7.15
CA GLN A 32 20.07 -9.35 -7.11
C GLN A 32 21.58 -9.19 -7.29
N GLY A 33 22.32 -10.30 -7.16
CA GLY A 33 23.76 -10.33 -7.43
C GLY A 33 24.62 -10.10 -6.18
N GLU A 34 25.91 -10.38 -6.36
CA GLU A 34 26.92 -10.34 -5.31
C GLU A 34 27.16 -8.92 -4.80
N LEU A 35 27.06 -7.89 -5.66
CA LEU A 35 27.25 -6.51 -5.26
C LEU A 35 26.22 -6.09 -4.19
N LEU A 36 24.94 -6.36 -4.42
CA LEU A 36 23.89 -6.10 -3.44
C LEU A 36 24.14 -6.88 -2.14
N ASP A 37 24.44 -8.17 -2.26
CA ASP A 37 24.64 -9.05 -1.10
C ASP A 37 25.81 -8.60 -0.23
N THR A 38 26.95 -8.28 -0.84
CA THR A 38 28.17 -7.79 -0.16
C THR A 38 27.90 -6.48 0.55
N VAL A 39 27.30 -5.49 -0.11
CA VAL A 39 27.05 -4.17 0.50
C VAL A 39 26.03 -4.27 1.63
N GLN A 40 24.92 -5.00 1.43
CA GLN A 40 23.88 -5.12 2.46
C GLN A 40 24.37 -5.92 3.68
N LYS A 41 25.18 -6.97 3.49
CA LYS A 41 25.77 -7.73 4.61
C LYS A 41 26.87 -6.96 5.35
N ALA A 42 27.57 -6.05 4.68
CA ALA A 42 28.53 -5.16 5.33
C ALA A 42 27.87 -4.16 6.29
N ARG A 43 26.54 -3.97 6.20
CA ARG A 43 25.74 -3.08 7.08
C ARG A 43 26.34 -1.67 7.18
N LEU A 44 26.69 -1.11 6.02
CA LEU A 44 27.29 0.23 5.93
C LEU A 44 26.36 1.34 6.44
N PHE A 45 25.05 1.09 6.36
CA PHE A 45 23.98 2.00 6.71
C PHE A 45 23.03 1.34 7.71
N ASN A 46 22.39 2.15 8.57
CA ASN A 46 21.39 1.67 9.53
C ASN A 46 20.09 1.20 8.87
N ASP A 47 19.82 1.63 7.63
CA ASP A 47 18.62 1.33 6.86
C ASP A 47 19.04 0.75 5.50
N SER A 48 18.65 -0.51 5.25
CA SER A 48 18.92 -1.24 4.00
C SER A 48 18.45 -0.48 2.74
N LYS A 49 17.42 0.37 2.84
CA LYS A 49 16.94 1.19 1.72
C LYS A 49 17.96 2.21 1.25
N THR A 50 18.87 2.65 2.13
CA THR A 50 19.85 3.70 1.82
C THR A 50 20.70 3.31 0.62
N PHE A 51 21.21 2.08 0.57
CA PHE A 51 22.07 1.63 -0.53
C PHE A 51 21.30 1.51 -1.85
N VAL A 52 20.10 0.91 -1.81
CA VAL A 52 19.31 0.67 -3.03
C VAL A 52 18.69 1.95 -3.61
N ASP A 53 18.75 3.06 -2.87
CA ASP A 53 18.40 4.41 -3.34
C ASP A 53 19.61 5.20 -3.89
N LEU A 54 20.84 4.68 -3.77
CA LEU A 54 22.02 5.37 -4.30
C LEU A 54 22.05 5.32 -5.83
N ILE A 55 22.67 6.33 -6.43
CA ILE A 55 22.80 6.51 -7.87
C ILE A 55 24.15 5.97 -8.31
N GLN A 56 24.21 5.14 -9.34
CA GLN A 56 25.49 4.74 -9.91
C GLN A 56 26.15 5.90 -10.67
N LYS A 57 27.43 6.16 -10.42
CA LYS A 57 28.20 7.18 -11.17
C LYS A 57 28.44 6.77 -12.63
N LYS A 58 28.43 5.47 -12.91
CA LYS A 58 28.64 4.85 -14.23
C LYS A 58 27.48 3.92 -14.59
N SER A 59 27.50 3.37 -15.81
CA SER A 59 26.48 2.38 -16.23
C SER A 59 26.53 1.10 -15.39
N GLU A 60 25.44 0.32 -15.37
CA GLU A 60 25.36 -0.93 -14.60
C GLU A 60 26.53 -1.89 -14.92
N ASN A 61 26.84 -2.05 -16.22
CA ASN A 61 27.93 -2.91 -16.68
C ASN A 61 29.31 -2.43 -16.21
N GLU A 62 29.57 -1.12 -16.20
CA GLU A 62 30.83 -0.57 -15.72
C GLU A 62 30.96 -0.73 -14.21
N THR A 63 29.90 -0.42 -13.46
CA THR A 63 29.85 -0.58 -11.99
C THR A 63 30.14 -2.03 -11.60
N LEU A 64 29.50 -3.00 -12.25
CA LEU A 64 29.73 -4.43 -12.02
C LEU A 64 31.13 -4.89 -12.41
N SER A 65 31.71 -4.29 -13.48
CA SER A 65 33.09 -4.59 -13.88
C SER A 65 34.10 -4.09 -12.84
N VAL A 66 33.89 -2.89 -12.30
CA VAL A 66 34.71 -2.34 -11.20
C VAL A 66 34.55 -3.20 -9.95
N PHE A 67 33.32 -3.59 -9.60
CA PHE A 67 33.04 -4.46 -8.46
C PHE A 67 33.71 -5.83 -8.58
N LYS A 68 33.67 -6.46 -9.75
CA LYS A 68 34.35 -7.74 -9.98
C LYS A 68 35.87 -7.64 -9.79
N ASN A 69 36.47 -6.54 -10.21
CA ASN A 69 37.89 -6.30 -9.97
C ASN A 69 38.18 -6.04 -8.48
N PHE A 70 37.32 -5.27 -7.81
CA PHE A 70 37.38 -5.05 -6.36
C PHE A 70 37.35 -6.38 -5.60
N MET A 71 36.37 -7.24 -5.84
CA MET A 71 36.29 -8.56 -5.19
C MET A 71 37.55 -9.40 -5.42
N LYS A 72 38.08 -9.42 -6.65
CA LYS A 72 39.33 -10.12 -6.98
C LYS A 72 40.55 -9.59 -6.20
N VAL A 73 40.67 -8.27 -6.04
CA VAL A 73 41.79 -7.64 -5.31
C VAL A 73 41.73 -7.98 -3.82
N HIS A 74 40.53 -8.11 -3.26
CA HIS A 74 40.31 -8.45 -1.84
C HIS A 74 40.05 -9.94 -1.61
N HIS A 75 40.37 -10.82 -2.57
CA HIS A 75 40.21 -12.27 -2.47
C HIS A 75 38.80 -12.73 -2.06
N ASP A 76 37.78 -12.04 -2.58
CA ASP A 76 36.36 -12.24 -2.28
C ASP A 76 35.96 -12.05 -0.80
N GLU A 77 36.85 -11.48 0.03
CA GLU A 77 36.65 -11.22 1.46
C GLU A 77 37.02 -9.76 1.86
N PRO A 78 36.40 -8.74 1.25
CA PRO A 78 36.67 -7.35 1.60
C PRO A 78 36.21 -7.02 3.03
N THR A 79 36.96 -6.16 3.70
CA THR A 79 36.58 -5.57 4.99
C THR A 79 35.45 -4.55 4.82
N VAL A 80 34.74 -4.25 5.91
CA VAL A 80 33.65 -3.26 5.91
C VAL A 80 34.12 -1.89 5.39
N GLU A 81 35.34 -1.48 5.70
CA GLU A 81 35.88 -0.19 5.27
C GLU A 81 36.21 -0.16 3.78
N GLU A 82 36.72 -1.27 3.23
CA GLU A 82 36.96 -1.41 1.79
C GLU A 82 35.64 -1.39 1.00
N VAL A 83 34.58 -2.05 1.51
CA VAL A 83 33.24 -1.97 0.91
C VAL A 83 32.68 -0.55 0.99
N ARG A 84 32.92 0.17 2.10
CA ARG A 84 32.54 1.58 2.25
C ARG A 84 33.20 2.46 1.20
N GLN A 85 34.52 2.34 1.05
CA GLN A 85 35.27 3.09 0.05
C GLN A 85 34.77 2.78 -1.37
N PHE A 86 34.53 1.50 -1.69
CA PHE A 86 33.95 1.12 -2.97
C PHE A 86 32.61 1.81 -3.25
N VAL A 87 31.71 1.85 -2.25
CA VAL A 87 30.41 2.51 -2.39
C VAL A 87 30.57 4.02 -2.59
N GLU A 88 31.38 4.69 -1.78
CA GLU A 88 31.61 6.14 -1.88
C GLU A 88 32.25 6.55 -3.22
N GLU A 89 33.13 5.71 -3.76
CA GLU A 89 33.79 5.98 -5.03
C GLU A 89 32.86 5.78 -6.24
N ASN A 90 31.89 4.86 -6.17
CA ASN A 90 31.08 4.44 -7.32
C ASN A 90 29.62 4.90 -7.29
N PHE A 91 29.13 5.43 -6.16
CA PHE A 91 27.74 5.84 -6.00
C PHE A 91 27.57 7.27 -5.46
N ASP A 92 26.51 7.94 -5.89
CA ASP A 92 26.08 9.26 -5.41
C ASP A 92 24.80 9.15 -4.56
N THR A 93 24.61 10.10 -3.65
CA THR A 93 23.52 10.10 -2.65
C THR A 93 22.33 11.01 -3.00
N ALA A 94 22.47 11.85 -4.02
CA ALA A 94 21.47 12.85 -4.40
C ALA A 94 21.48 13.14 -5.89
N GLY A 95 20.35 13.63 -6.42
CA GLY A 95 20.22 14.04 -7.82
C GLY A 95 19.05 13.42 -8.58
N GLU A 96 18.24 12.55 -7.95
CA GLU A 96 17.12 11.90 -8.64
C GLU A 96 15.84 12.76 -8.71
N LEU A 97 15.68 13.72 -7.80
CA LEU A 97 14.45 14.48 -7.61
C LEU A 97 14.73 15.97 -7.46
N ASP A 98 13.97 16.77 -8.19
CA ASP A 98 13.94 18.22 -8.06
C ASP A 98 12.77 18.65 -7.18
N LYS A 99 12.97 19.73 -6.41
CA LYS A 99 11.85 20.44 -5.78
C LYS A 99 11.00 21.07 -6.87
N TRP A 100 9.69 20.90 -6.77
CA TRP A 100 8.73 21.44 -7.73
C TRP A 100 7.65 22.22 -6.98
N ILE A 101 7.27 23.39 -7.49
CA ILE A 101 6.13 24.15 -6.97
C ILE A 101 4.95 23.89 -7.90
N PRO A 102 3.87 23.25 -7.42
CA PRO A 102 2.70 23.01 -8.24
C PRO A 102 2.06 24.31 -8.71
N THR A 103 1.73 24.39 -10.00
CA THR A 103 1.24 25.61 -10.65
C THR A 103 -0.17 26.00 -10.21
N ASP A 104 -0.95 25.04 -9.73
CA ASP A 104 -2.31 25.22 -9.23
C ASP A 104 -2.37 25.36 -7.70
N TYR A 105 -1.22 25.43 -7.01
CA TYR A 105 -1.18 25.65 -5.58
C TYR A 105 -1.86 26.97 -5.18
N LYS A 106 -2.74 26.88 -4.17
CA LYS A 106 -3.41 28.03 -3.56
C LYS A 106 -3.15 28.01 -2.06
N SER A 107 -2.67 29.12 -1.51
CA SER A 107 -2.45 29.27 -0.07
C SER A 107 -3.75 29.44 0.73
N ASN A 108 -4.85 29.84 0.08
CA ASN A 108 -6.15 30.05 0.73
C ASN A 108 -7.31 29.46 -0.09
N PRO A 109 -7.37 28.13 -0.25
CA PRO A 109 -8.47 27.45 -0.96
C PRO A 109 -9.82 27.71 -0.28
N LYS A 110 -10.90 27.66 -1.06
CA LYS A 110 -12.24 28.10 -0.63
C LYS A 110 -12.77 27.37 0.61
N PHE A 111 -12.43 26.10 0.81
CA PHE A 111 -12.96 25.30 1.93
C PHE A 111 -12.57 25.89 3.30
N LEU A 112 -11.42 26.55 3.40
CA LEU A 112 -10.95 27.18 4.64
C LEU A 112 -11.91 28.26 5.16
N LYS A 113 -12.60 28.96 4.26
CA LYS A 113 -13.59 30.00 4.63
C LYS A 113 -14.85 29.41 5.28
N LYS A 114 -15.12 28.11 5.05
CA LYS A 114 -16.27 27.40 5.61
C LYS A 114 -16.02 26.85 7.01
N ILE A 115 -14.78 26.92 7.50
CA ILE A 115 -14.41 26.43 8.83
C ILE A 115 -14.62 27.56 9.84
N LYS A 116 -15.56 27.38 10.76
CA LYS A 116 -15.89 28.36 11.82
C LYS A 116 -14.88 28.34 12.96
N ASP A 117 -14.46 27.15 13.38
CA ASP A 117 -13.48 26.99 14.46
C ASP A 117 -12.11 27.53 14.01
N ILE A 118 -11.64 28.57 14.71
CA ILE A 118 -10.39 29.25 14.38
C ILE A 118 -9.19 28.32 14.47
N THR A 119 -9.12 27.48 15.51
CA THR A 119 -8.01 26.56 15.76
C THR A 119 -7.92 25.53 14.64
N VAL A 120 -9.06 24.95 14.27
CA VAL A 120 -9.13 23.97 13.19
C VAL A 120 -8.82 24.62 11.84
N ARG A 121 -9.29 25.84 11.61
CA ARG A 121 -9.03 26.58 10.36
C ARG A 121 -7.56 26.94 10.21
N ASP A 122 -6.90 27.35 11.29
CA ASP A 122 -5.48 27.69 11.28
C ASP A 122 -4.64 26.43 11.06
N PHE A 123 -4.99 25.32 11.72
CA PHE A 123 -4.37 24.02 11.46
C PHE A 123 -4.56 23.56 10.01
N ALA A 124 -5.76 23.69 9.44
CA ALA A 124 -6.03 23.35 8.04
C ALA A 124 -5.19 24.20 7.07
N ARG A 125 -4.94 25.48 7.38
CA ARG A 125 -4.04 26.33 6.58
C ARG A 125 -2.61 25.79 6.57
N THR A 126 -2.12 25.30 7.71
CA THR A 126 -0.83 24.64 7.78
C THR A 126 -0.79 23.38 6.91
N LEU A 127 -1.81 22.52 6.97
CA LEU A 127 -1.85 21.31 6.14
C LEU A 127 -1.77 21.64 4.64
N VAL A 128 -2.48 22.70 4.20
CA VAL A 128 -2.41 23.19 2.81
C VAL A 128 -1.02 23.71 2.46
N SER A 129 -0.32 24.39 3.37
CA SER A 129 1.02 24.95 3.12
C SER A 129 2.14 23.90 3.07
N ILE A 130 1.86 22.66 3.47
CA ILE A 130 2.82 21.55 3.38
C ILE A 130 2.93 21.01 1.94
N TRP A 131 1.90 21.13 1.10
CA TRP A 131 1.92 20.50 -0.24
C TRP A 131 3.14 20.89 -1.11
N PRO A 132 3.53 22.17 -1.25
CA PRO A 132 4.73 22.53 -2.01
C PRO A 132 6.02 21.99 -1.40
N GLN A 133 6.04 21.70 -0.09
CA GLN A 133 7.23 21.17 0.59
C GLN A 133 7.45 19.68 0.26
N LEU A 134 6.37 18.95 0.03
CA LEU A 134 6.37 17.54 -0.37
C LEU A 134 6.35 17.35 -1.91
N ALA A 135 6.17 18.42 -2.67
CA ALA A 135 6.12 18.35 -4.13
C ALA A 135 7.51 18.11 -4.74
N ARG A 136 7.60 17.09 -5.59
CA ARG A 136 8.81 16.69 -6.30
C ARG A 136 8.51 16.47 -7.78
N LYS A 137 9.56 16.54 -8.60
CA LYS A 137 9.56 16.06 -9.98
C LYS A 137 10.80 15.19 -10.18
N VAL A 138 10.67 14.13 -10.97
CA VAL A 138 11.84 13.31 -11.34
C VAL A 138 12.79 14.16 -12.20
N ASN A 139 14.07 14.18 -11.83
CA ASN A 139 15.10 14.90 -12.57
C ASN A 139 15.30 14.26 -13.95
N ASP A 140 15.51 15.06 -14.99
CA ASP A 140 15.67 14.59 -16.38
C ASP A 140 16.85 13.61 -16.54
N PHE A 141 17.85 13.68 -15.65
CA PHE A 141 18.98 12.75 -15.62
C PHE A 141 18.53 11.29 -15.41
N VAL A 142 17.50 11.05 -14.60
CA VAL A 142 16.94 9.70 -14.36
C VAL A 142 16.34 9.14 -15.65
N SER A 143 15.68 9.98 -16.45
CA SER A 143 15.14 9.59 -17.76
C SER A 143 16.25 9.34 -18.79
N LYS A 144 17.36 10.08 -18.69
CA LYS A 144 18.50 9.99 -19.62
C LYS A 144 19.37 8.75 -19.38
N TYR A 145 19.54 8.33 -18.12
CA TYR A 145 20.39 7.19 -17.73
C TYR A 145 19.67 6.24 -16.76
N PRO A 146 18.54 5.64 -17.15
CA PRO A 146 17.68 4.89 -16.23
C PRO A 146 18.34 3.65 -15.61
N ASP A 147 19.39 3.10 -16.22
CA ASP A 147 20.16 1.96 -15.70
C ASP A 147 21.03 2.33 -14.48
N ARG A 148 21.24 3.62 -14.22
CA ARG A 148 22.03 4.14 -13.09
C ARG A 148 21.20 4.40 -11.85
N HIS A 149 19.89 4.21 -11.92
CA HIS A 149 18.95 4.55 -10.88
C HIS A 149 18.08 3.36 -10.52
N SER A 150 17.73 3.24 -9.25
CA SER A 150 16.58 2.42 -8.89
C SER A 150 15.26 3.18 -9.09
N LEU A 151 15.26 4.52 -9.09
CA LEU A 151 14.07 5.34 -9.33
C LEU A 151 13.58 5.17 -10.78
N ILE A 152 12.29 4.91 -10.92
CA ILE A 152 11.63 4.81 -12.22
C ILE A 152 11.26 6.24 -12.69
N PRO A 153 11.61 6.64 -13.93
CA PRO A 153 11.19 7.92 -14.50
C PRO A 153 9.67 8.09 -14.51
N LEU A 154 9.19 9.29 -14.17
CA LEU A 154 7.77 9.65 -14.20
C LEU A 154 7.58 10.96 -15.01
N PRO A 155 6.50 11.08 -15.81
CA PRO A 155 6.29 12.22 -16.71
C PRO A 155 5.93 13.53 -16.00
N ASN A 156 5.27 13.48 -14.85
CA ASN A 156 4.70 14.63 -14.16
C ASN A 156 5.28 14.81 -12.75
N GLY A 157 5.08 16.01 -12.17
CA GLY A 157 5.32 16.25 -10.75
C GLY A 157 4.35 15.46 -9.86
N PHE A 158 4.76 15.17 -8.63
CA PHE A 158 3.98 14.40 -7.66
C PHE A 158 4.28 14.84 -6.23
N ILE A 159 3.49 14.35 -5.28
CA ILE A 159 3.70 14.57 -3.84
C ILE A 159 4.25 13.29 -3.23
N ILE A 160 5.37 13.39 -2.51
CA ILE A 160 5.92 12.25 -1.75
C ILE A 160 5.17 12.07 -0.42
N PRO A 161 5.19 10.87 0.19
CA PRO A 161 4.69 10.71 1.55
C PRO A 161 5.47 11.57 2.56
N GLY A 162 6.80 11.50 2.59
CA GLY A 162 7.63 12.30 3.50
C GLY A 162 8.84 11.53 4.03
N GLY A 163 9.82 12.26 4.59
CA GLY A 163 11.04 11.66 5.16
C GLY A 163 11.84 10.81 4.15
N ARG A 164 12.08 9.53 4.49
CA ARG A 164 12.81 8.55 3.67
C ARG A 164 12.08 8.15 2.39
N PHE A 165 10.77 8.33 2.32
CA PHE A 165 9.95 7.94 1.18
C PHE A 165 10.01 9.03 0.11
N LYS A 166 10.93 8.85 -0.84
CA LYS A 166 11.26 9.84 -1.88
C LYS A 166 10.54 9.56 -3.21
N GLU A 167 10.04 8.36 -3.40
CA GLU A 167 9.26 7.95 -4.57
C GLU A 167 7.75 8.12 -4.38
N ILE A 168 6.98 8.07 -5.46
CA ILE A 168 5.53 7.93 -5.36
C ILE A 168 5.21 6.54 -4.80
N TYR A 169 4.35 6.47 -3.79
CA TYR A 169 3.78 5.24 -3.26
C TYR A 169 2.33 5.11 -3.70
N TYR A 170 1.93 3.90 -4.06
CA TYR A 170 0.66 3.69 -4.76
C TYR A 170 -0.55 4.05 -3.88
N TRP A 171 -0.81 3.33 -2.80
CA TRP A 171 -2.04 3.57 -2.04
C TRP A 171 -2.00 4.90 -1.28
N ASP A 172 -0.84 5.37 -0.81
CA ASP A 172 -0.62 6.68 -0.18
C ASP A 172 -1.18 7.81 -1.04
N SER A 173 -0.97 7.69 -2.36
CA SER A 173 -1.42 8.66 -3.35
C SER A 173 -2.93 8.87 -3.32
N TYR A 174 -3.74 7.91 -2.85
CA TYR A 174 -5.19 8.07 -2.76
C TYR A 174 -5.58 9.20 -1.81
N TRP A 175 -5.03 9.18 -0.59
CA TRP A 175 -5.34 10.19 0.43
C TRP A 175 -4.67 11.52 0.11
N ILE A 176 -3.47 11.50 -0.48
CA ILE A 176 -2.83 12.70 -1.04
C ILE A 176 -3.74 13.35 -2.09
N VAL A 177 -4.18 12.59 -3.10
CA VAL A 177 -5.09 13.07 -4.16
C VAL A 177 -6.36 13.68 -3.56
N LYS A 178 -6.95 13.01 -2.57
CA LYS A 178 -8.14 13.52 -1.88
C LYS A 178 -7.89 14.87 -1.19
N GLY A 179 -6.77 15.02 -0.48
CA GLY A 179 -6.37 16.28 0.15
C GLY A 179 -6.08 17.39 -0.86
N LEU A 180 -5.47 17.06 -2.00
CA LEU A 180 -5.19 18.00 -3.08
C LEU A 180 -6.47 18.48 -3.77
N ILE A 181 -7.47 17.62 -3.98
CA ILE A 181 -8.79 18.02 -4.49
C ILE A 181 -9.46 19.03 -3.55
N ILE A 182 -9.44 18.77 -2.23
CA ILE A 182 -9.96 19.71 -1.22
C ILE A 182 -9.20 21.05 -1.26
N SER A 183 -7.91 20.98 -1.57
CA SER A 183 -7.02 22.15 -1.71
C SER A 183 -7.14 22.86 -3.06
N GLU A 184 -8.10 22.48 -3.91
CA GLU A 184 -8.34 23.02 -5.26
C GLU A 184 -7.14 22.84 -6.23
N MET A 185 -6.39 21.74 -6.11
CA MET A 185 -5.19 21.40 -6.89
C MET A 185 -5.45 20.25 -7.89
N ALA A 186 -6.43 20.42 -8.77
CA ALA A 186 -6.87 19.38 -9.70
C ALA A 186 -5.86 19.04 -10.82
N GLU A 187 -5.02 20.00 -11.26
CA GLU A 187 -4.00 19.75 -12.27
C GLU A 187 -2.85 18.90 -11.69
N THR A 188 -2.48 19.17 -10.45
CA THR A 188 -1.53 18.32 -9.71
C THR A 188 -2.05 16.90 -9.56
N VAL A 189 -3.34 16.76 -9.20
CA VAL A 189 -4.00 15.44 -9.09
C VAL A 189 -3.97 14.70 -10.42
N ARG A 190 -4.30 15.37 -11.52
CA ARG A 190 -4.23 14.80 -12.86
C ARG A 190 -2.83 14.26 -13.16
N GLY A 191 -1.78 15.04 -12.89
CA GLY A 191 -0.39 14.64 -13.09
C GLY A 191 0.02 13.41 -12.28
N ILE A 192 -0.41 13.33 -11.01
CA ILE A 192 -0.19 12.16 -10.13
C ILE A 192 -0.85 10.91 -10.71
N ILE A 193 -2.11 11.00 -11.14
CA ILE A 193 -2.82 9.86 -11.71
C ILE A 193 -2.18 9.43 -13.04
N GLU A 194 -1.78 10.39 -13.89
CA GLU A 194 -1.06 10.11 -15.14
C GLU A 194 0.32 9.46 -14.89
N ASN A 195 1.01 9.79 -13.80
CA ASN A 195 2.22 9.08 -13.38
C ASN A 195 1.93 7.60 -13.09
N LEU A 196 0.89 7.31 -12.29
CA LEU A 196 0.50 5.93 -11.98
C LEU A 196 0.04 5.18 -13.24
N LEU A 197 -0.70 5.84 -14.14
CA LEU A 197 -1.11 5.27 -15.43
C LEU A 197 0.10 4.94 -16.33
N SER A 198 1.16 5.77 -16.32
CA SER A 198 2.39 5.47 -17.06
C SER A 198 3.09 4.20 -16.55
N LEU A 199 3.01 3.92 -15.24
CA LEU A 199 3.50 2.68 -14.65
C LEU A 199 2.66 1.48 -15.11
N VAL A 200 1.33 1.63 -15.17
CA VAL A 200 0.45 0.59 -15.73
C VAL A 200 0.71 0.35 -17.21
N GLU A 201 0.97 1.41 -17.98
CA GLU A 201 1.30 1.31 -19.40
C GLU A 201 2.57 0.48 -19.60
N LYS A 202 3.61 0.76 -18.81
CA LYS A 202 4.93 0.13 -18.90
C LYS A 202 4.98 -1.29 -18.32
N TYR A 203 4.38 -1.52 -17.16
CA TYR A 203 4.53 -2.76 -16.39
C TYR A 203 3.23 -3.58 -16.26
N GLY A 204 2.09 -3.03 -16.69
CA GLY A 204 0.78 -3.67 -16.60
C GLY A 204 0.04 -3.47 -15.27
N PHE A 205 0.70 -2.91 -14.27
CA PHE A 205 0.15 -2.62 -12.95
C PHE A 205 0.90 -1.45 -12.31
N VAL A 206 0.38 -0.92 -11.20
CA VAL A 206 1.10 0.06 -10.38
C VAL A 206 1.96 -0.68 -9.35
N PRO A 207 3.31 -0.58 -9.38
CA PRO A 207 4.17 -1.13 -8.34
C PRO A 207 3.95 -0.46 -6.99
N ASN A 208 4.41 -1.09 -5.90
CA ASN A 208 4.33 -0.54 -4.53
C ASN A 208 4.76 0.95 -4.47
N GLY A 209 5.90 1.26 -5.09
CA GLY A 209 6.30 2.62 -5.42
C GLY A 209 7.13 2.67 -6.71
N SER A 210 7.53 3.86 -7.16
CA SER A 210 8.27 4.04 -8.43
C SER A 210 9.76 3.68 -8.32
N ARG A 211 10.09 2.50 -7.82
CA ARG A 211 11.46 1.96 -7.76
C ARG A 211 11.52 0.57 -8.39
N VAL A 212 12.62 0.24 -9.07
CA VAL A 212 12.76 -1.04 -9.80
C VAL A 212 12.63 -2.25 -8.88
N TYR A 213 13.08 -2.18 -7.63
CA TYR A 213 12.95 -3.26 -6.64
C TYR A 213 11.51 -3.50 -6.15
N TYR A 214 10.55 -2.66 -6.57
CA TYR A 214 9.12 -2.87 -6.36
C TYR A 214 8.42 -3.56 -7.54
N LEU A 215 9.09 -3.81 -8.67
CA LEU A 215 8.47 -4.38 -9.88
C LEU A 215 7.95 -5.82 -9.76
N ASN A 216 8.12 -6.49 -8.62
CA ASN A 216 7.50 -7.79 -8.36
C ASN A 216 6.17 -7.72 -7.58
N ARG A 217 5.79 -6.54 -7.05
CA ARG A 217 4.61 -6.40 -6.19
C ARG A 217 3.94 -5.04 -6.32
N SER A 218 2.63 -5.02 -6.12
CA SER A 218 1.81 -3.81 -6.14
C SER A 218 1.64 -3.24 -4.71
N GLN A 219 0.53 -2.53 -4.50
CA GLN A 219 -0.03 -2.07 -3.23
C GLN A 219 -1.56 -2.09 -3.33
N PRO A 220 -2.35 -1.81 -2.27
CA PRO A 220 -3.81 -1.79 -2.36
C PRO A 220 -4.34 -1.00 -3.58
N PRO A 221 -5.18 -1.61 -4.44
CA PRO A 221 -5.50 -1.06 -5.76
C PRO A 221 -6.53 0.07 -5.69
N LEU A 222 -6.03 1.31 -5.64
CA LEU A 222 -6.86 2.51 -5.50
C LEU A 222 -6.85 3.43 -6.74
N LEU A 223 -6.13 3.10 -7.83
CA LEU A 223 -5.99 3.98 -9.01
C LEU A 223 -7.34 4.35 -9.64
N THR A 224 -8.24 3.37 -9.81
CA THR A 224 -9.58 3.62 -10.36
C THR A 224 -10.41 4.49 -9.43
N LEU A 225 -10.24 4.36 -8.11
CA LEU A 225 -10.89 5.23 -7.12
C LEU A 225 -10.28 6.65 -7.11
N MET A 226 -8.98 6.79 -7.32
CA MET A 226 -8.31 8.10 -7.49
C MET A 226 -8.81 8.83 -8.75
N ALA A 227 -8.88 8.12 -9.88
CA ALA A 227 -9.55 8.62 -11.09
C ALA A 227 -11.00 9.02 -10.78
N GLY A 228 -11.66 8.31 -9.86
CA GLY A 228 -12.97 8.66 -9.36
C GLY A 228 -13.02 10.03 -8.71
N LEU A 229 -12.13 10.29 -7.74
CA LEU A 229 -12.02 11.59 -7.07
C LEU A 229 -11.76 12.73 -8.07
N TYR A 230 -10.88 12.50 -9.05
CA TYR A 230 -10.59 13.48 -10.09
C TYR A 230 -11.81 13.77 -10.99
N MET A 231 -12.49 12.72 -11.45
CA MET A 231 -13.67 12.86 -12.31
C MET A 231 -14.86 13.50 -11.60
N ASP A 232 -15.02 13.27 -10.28
CA ASP A 232 -16.07 13.92 -9.50
C ASP A 232 -15.79 15.41 -9.29
N ALA A 233 -14.52 15.81 -9.27
CA ALA A 233 -14.11 17.20 -9.12
C ALA A 233 -14.13 18.01 -10.44
N THR A 234 -13.84 17.37 -11.57
CA THR A 234 -13.56 18.07 -12.85
C THR A 234 -14.56 17.75 -13.96
N ASN A 235 -15.16 16.56 -13.94
CA ASN A 235 -15.95 16.01 -15.04
C ASN A 235 -15.21 16.00 -16.41
N ASP A 236 -13.88 15.81 -16.41
CA ASP A 236 -13.06 15.79 -17.62
C ASP A 236 -13.24 14.49 -18.43
N LEU A 237 -14.25 14.48 -19.31
CA LEU A 237 -14.59 13.31 -20.14
C LEU A 237 -13.52 12.98 -21.18
N GLU A 238 -12.76 13.96 -21.67
CA GLU A 238 -11.70 13.73 -22.65
C GLU A 238 -10.51 13.01 -22.00
N TRP A 239 -10.13 13.43 -20.79
CA TRP A 239 -9.14 12.71 -19.99
C TRP A 239 -9.61 11.28 -19.73
N LEU A 240 -10.87 11.09 -19.30
CA LEU A 240 -11.40 9.76 -19.05
C LEU A 240 -11.33 8.86 -20.28
N LYS A 241 -11.80 9.36 -21.44
CA LYS A 241 -11.79 8.62 -22.71
C LYS A 241 -10.38 8.21 -23.12
N LYS A 242 -9.38 9.06 -22.89
CA LYS A 242 -7.98 8.77 -23.20
C LYS A 242 -7.38 7.69 -22.29
N HIS A 243 -7.77 7.64 -21.02
CA HIS A 243 -7.07 6.87 -20.00
C HIS A 243 -7.81 5.63 -19.47
N ILE A 244 -9.11 5.47 -19.74
CA ILE A 244 -9.93 4.37 -19.22
C ILE A 244 -9.36 2.96 -19.53
N GLY A 245 -8.71 2.80 -20.68
CA GLY A 245 -8.08 1.52 -21.05
C GLY A 245 -6.95 1.10 -20.10
N LEU A 246 -6.22 2.05 -19.52
CA LEU A 246 -5.17 1.76 -18.55
C LEU A 246 -5.76 1.43 -17.17
N LEU A 247 -6.86 2.08 -16.76
CA LEU A 247 -7.60 1.71 -15.54
C LEU A 247 -8.09 0.26 -15.62
N GLU A 248 -8.69 -0.12 -16.76
CA GLU A 248 -9.09 -1.51 -17.02
C GLU A 248 -7.89 -2.47 -17.01
N ARG A 249 -6.76 -2.07 -17.61
CA ARG A 249 -5.55 -2.91 -17.68
C ARG A 249 -5.04 -3.29 -16.28
N GLU A 250 -5.02 -2.36 -15.34
CA GLU A 250 -4.58 -2.64 -13.99
C GLU A 250 -5.54 -3.60 -13.25
N LEU A 251 -6.86 -3.37 -13.33
CA LEU A 251 -7.82 -4.26 -12.69
C LEU A 251 -7.75 -5.68 -13.26
N ASN A 252 -7.53 -5.82 -14.57
CA ASN A 252 -7.27 -7.12 -15.19
C ASN A 252 -5.97 -7.76 -14.68
N TRP A 253 -4.91 -6.98 -14.41
CA TRP A 253 -3.69 -7.53 -13.83
C TRP A 253 -3.96 -8.17 -12.47
N TRP A 254 -4.76 -7.55 -11.60
CA TRP A 254 -5.16 -8.14 -10.32
C TRP A 254 -5.94 -9.44 -10.49
N LEU A 255 -6.92 -9.44 -11.40
CA LEU A 255 -7.71 -10.64 -11.71
C LEU A 255 -6.86 -11.79 -12.26
N VAL A 256 -5.82 -11.49 -13.04
CA VAL A 256 -4.94 -12.51 -13.63
C VAL A 256 -3.87 -13.00 -12.64
N ASN A 257 -3.27 -12.09 -11.87
CA ASN A 257 -2.05 -12.38 -11.12
C ASN A 257 -2.28 -12.61 -9.61
N ARG A 258 -3.46 -12.29 -9.09
CA ARG A 258 -3.76 -12.31 -7.66
C ARG A 258 -5.08 -13.00 -7.31
N ALA A 259 -5.97 -13.23 -8.28
CA ALA A 259 -7.20 -13.98 -8.05
C ALA A 259 -6.92 -15.47 -7.87
N ILE A 260 -7.61 -16.06 -6.90
CA ILE A 260 -7.66 -17.50 -6.69
C ILE A 260 -9.11 -17.95 -6.51
N ASN A 261 -9.37 -19.23 -6.75
CA ASN A 261 -10.65 -19.84 -6.44
C ASN A 261 -10.60 -20.45 -5.05
N ILE A 262 -11.55 -20.07 -4.19
CA ILE A 262 -11.75 -20.68 -2.87
C ILE A 262 -13.15 -21.28 -2.77
N GLU A 263 -13.33 -22.17 -1.81
CA GLU A 263 -14.65 -22.68 -1.44
C GLU A 263 -15.00 -22.18 -0.05
N ALA A 264 -16.17 -21.55 0.09
CA ALA A 264 -16.71 -21.11 1.36
C ALA A 264 -18.21 -21.39 1.38
N LYS A 265 -18.73 -21.94 2.49
CA LYS A 265 -20.16 -22.28 2.63
C LYS A 265 -20.70 -23.17 1.47
N GLY A 266 -19.86 -24.04 0.91
CA GLY A 266 -20.21 -24.93 -0.21
C GLY A 266 -20.35 -24.23 -1.57
N GLN A 267 -19.92 -22.98 -1.69
CA GLN A 267 -19.91 -22.21 -2.93
C GLN A 267 -18.48 -21.83 -3.33
N LYS A 268 -18.23 -21.82 -4.64
CA LYS A 268 -16.94 -21.39 -5.19
C LYS A 268 -16.96 -19.88 -5.39
N HIS A 269 -15.94 -19.22 -4.88
CA HIS A 269 -15.73 -17.78 -5.02
C HIS A 269 -14.37 -17.51 -5.65
N GLN A 270 -14.32 -16.55 -6.57
CA GLN A 270 -13.06 -16.01 -7.07
C GLN A 270 -12.77 -14.70 -6.32
N LEU A 271 -11.67 -14.67 -5.59
CA LEU A 271 -11.26 -13.52 -4.78
C LEU A 271 -9.74 -13.32 -4.90
N CYS A 272 -9.27 -12.10 -4.63
CA CYS A 272 -7.85 -11.79 -4.71
C CYS A 272 -7.17 -11.89 -3.35
N GLN A 273 -5.89 -12.23 -3.38
CA GLN A 273 -4.97 -12.19 -2.23
C GLN A 273 -3.71 -11.41 -2.58
N TYR A 274 -3.03 -10.86 -1.58
CA TYR A 274 -1.67 -10.35 -1.77
C TYR A 274 -0.70 -11.53 -1.88
N ALA A 275 0.07 -11.58 -2.96
CA ALA A 275 0.86 -12.76 -3.31
C ALA A 275 2.04 -12.41 -4.23
N SER A 276 3.07 -11.81 -3.65
CA SER A 276 4.37 -11.66 -4.32
C SER A 276 4.98 -13.04 -4.61
N HIS A 277 5.64 -13.13 -5.77
CA HIS A 277 6.22 -14.39 -6.26
C HIS A 277 7.73 -14.47 -6.03
N SER A 278 8.38 -13.35 -5.70
CA SER A 278 9.83 -13.31 -5.50
C SER A 278 10.25 -14.07 -4.24
N GLY A 279 11.16 -15.03 -4.41
CA GLY A 279 11.66 -15.90 -3.36
C GLY A 279 12.98 -15.46 -2.74
N THR A 280 13.34 -14.19 -2.84
CA THR A 280 14.58 -13.61 -2.28
C THR A 280 14.27 -12.54 -1.22
N PRO A 281 15.25 -12.01 -0.46
CA PRO A 281 15.01 -10.86 0.40
C PRO A 281 14.47 -9.63 -0.36
N ARG A 282 13.76 -8.76 0.32
CA ARG A 282 13.45 -7.39 -0.14
C ARG A 282 14.74 -6.58 -0.22
N PRO A 283 15.11 -5.99 -1.37
CA PRO A 283 16.36 -5.22 -1.46
C PRO A 283 16.41 -4.02 -0.50
N GLU A 284 15.27 -3.40 -0.23
CA GLU A 284 15.13 -2.26 0.69
C GLU A 284 15.06 -2.64 2.18
N SER A 285 14.93 -3.94 2.48
CA SER A 285 14.95 -4.52 3.85
C SER A 285 15.79 -5.81 3.86
N TYR A 286 16.94 -5.79 3.16
CA TYR A 286 17.67 -7.01 2.81
C TYR A 286 18.24 -7.71 4.04
N SER A 287 18.94 -6.95 4.90
CA SER A 287 19.53 -7.48 6.13
C SER A 287 18.48 -7.95 7.14
N GLU A 288 17.34 -7.26 7.19
CA GLU A 288 16.20 -7.54 8.04
C GLU A 288 15.55 -8.87 7.62
N ASP A 289 15.23 -9.03 6.34
CA ASP A 289 14.65 -10.25 5.78
C ASP A 289 15.58 -11.45 5.94
N LEU A 290 16.89 -11.28 5.71
CA LEU A 290 17.88 -12.33 5.95
C LEU A 290 17.84 -12.82 7.40
N LYS A 291 17.76 -11.88 8.36
CA LYS A 291 17.68 -12.18 9.79
C LYS A 291 16.37 -12.89 10.13
N THR A 292 15.23 -12.37 9.69
CA THR A 292 13.90 -12.92 9.97
C THR A 292 13.76 -14.35 9.43
N CYS A 293 14.19 -14.59 8.20
CA CYS A 293 14.08 -15.91 7.57
C CYS A 293 15.29 -16.83 7.85
N SER A 294 16.22 -16.45 8.75
CA SER A 294 17.45 -17.21 9.04
C SER A 294 17.19 -18.59 9.66
N ILE A 295 16.05 -18.76 10.34
CA ILE A 295 15.66 -20.02 10.97
C ILE A 295 15.18 -21.08 9.97
N PHE A 296 14.99 -20.70 8.71
CA PHE A 296 14.51 -21.57 7.65
C PHE A 296 15.60 -21.87 6.62
N GLU A 297 15.49 -23.03 5.99
CA GLU A 297 16.35 -23.45 4.89
C GLU A 297 15.53 -23.72 3.62
N ASN A 298 16.20 -23.63 2.46
CA ASN A 298 15.66 -24.01 1.15
C ASN A 298 14.27 -23.40 0.87
N GLU A 299 13.30 -24.21 0.47
CA GLU A 299 11.96 -23.78 0.09
C GLU A 299 11.22 -23.01 1.19
N LYS A 300 11.38 -23.40 2.46
CA LYS A 300 10.75 -22.68 3.59
C LYS A 300 11.28 -21.26 3.71
N LYS A 301 12.57 -21.06 3.41
CA LYS A 301 13.20 -19.74 3.41
C LYS A 301 12.63 -18.87 2.30
N GLU A 302 12.45 -19.43 1.09
CA GLU A 302 11.76 -18.71 0.00
C GLU A 302 10.31 -18.38 0.32
N ILE A 303 9.58 -19.28 0.98
CA ILE A 303 8.19 -19.04 1.40
C ILE A 303 8.12 -17.88 2.39
N CYS A 304 9.04 -17.84 3.37
CA CYS A 304 9.17 -16.72 4.30
C CYS A 304 9.35 -15.39 3.54
N TYR A 305 10.27 -15.33 2.57
CA TYR A 305 10.46 -14.14 1.73
C TYR A 305 9.23 -13.73 0.92
N LYS A 306 8.54 -14.70 0.30
CA LYS A 306 7.31 -14.45 -0.47
C LYS A 306 6.22 -13.85 0.42
N ASN A 307 6.10 -14.32 1.66
CA ASN A 307 5.12 -13.82 2.62
C ASN A 307 5.50 -12.43 3.17
N LEU A 308 6.78 -12.15 3.46
CA LEU A 308 7.24 -10.80 3.82
C LEU A 308 6.93 -9.80 2.69
N LYS A 309 7.25 -10.14 1.45
CA LYS A 309 6.92 -9.30 0.28
C LYS A 309 5.41 -9.15 0.05
N SER A 310 4.63 -10.15 0.37
CA SER A 310 3.16 -10.08 0.27
C SER A 310 2.56 -9.20 1.38
N GLY A 311 3.15 -9.21 2.59
CA GLY A 311 2.80 -8.25 3.65
C GLY A 311 3.14 -6.80 3.27
N ALA A 312 4.26 -6.58 2.57
CA ALA A 312 4.57 -5.28 1.99
C ALA A 312 3.62 -4.90 0.83
N GLU A 313 3.20 -5.86 0.00
CA GLU A 313 2.18 -5.64 -1.04
C GLU A 313 0.82 -5.26 -0.44
N SER A 314 0.50 -5.70 0.77
CA SER A 314 -0.74 -5.30 1.43
C SER A 314 -0.71 -3.88 1.99
N GLY A 315 0.47 -3.26 2.04
CA GLY A 315 0.72 -2.00 2.76
C GLY A 315 0.68 -2.16 4.29
N TRP A 316 0.74 -3.39 4.83
CA TRP A 316 0.70 -3.66 6.28
C TRP A 316 1.90 -4.51 6.70
N ASP A 317 3.11 -3.98 6.49
CA ASP A 317 4.40 -4.56 6.82
C ASP A 317 4.96 -4.01 8.15
N PHE A 318 4.81 -4.67 9.30
CA PHE A 318 4.06 -5.92 9.51
C PHE A 318 2.97 -5.77 10.58
N SER A 319 2.11 -6.79 10.66
CA SER A 319 0.93 -6.84 11.50
C SER A 319 0.60 -8.27 11.92
N SER A 320 0.11 -8.44 13.15
CA SER A 320 -0.52 -9.65 13.68
C SER A 320 -1.60 -10.23 12.77
N ARG A 321 -2.21 -9.38 11.92
CA ARG A 321 -3.14 -9.77 10.84
C ARG A 321 -2.62 -10.92 9.99
N TRP A 322 -1.31 -10.92 9.71
CA TRP A 322 -0.63 -11.90 8.86
C TRP A 322 0.12 -13.00 9.63
N LEU A 323 0.15 -12.91 10.96
CA LEU A 323 0.93 -13.80 11.82
C LEU A 323 0.02 -14.88 12.40
N PHE A 324 0.59 -16.07 12.55
CA PHE A 324 -0.16 -17.24 13.01
C PHE A 324 0.50 -17.86 14.24
N THR A 325 -0.32 -18.26 15.21
CA THR A 325 0.08 -19.26 16.19
C THR A 325 0.07 -20.65 15.56
N GLU A 326 0.62 -21.65 16.25
CA GLU A 326 0.57 -23.05 15.79
C GLU A 326 -0.87 -23.56 15.57
N LYS A 327 -1.83 -23.03 16.34
CA LYS A 327 -3.27 -23.34 16.23
C LYS A 327 -3.97 -22.59 15.10
N GLY A 328 -3.28 -21.64 14.47
CA GLY A 328 -3.81 -20.80 13.39
C GLY A 328 -4.58 -19.56 13.87
N ASP A 329 -4.46 -19.20 15.14
CA ASP A 329 -5.02 -17.96 15.68
C ASP A 329 -4.05 -16.78 15.43
N ILE A 330 -4.43 -15.56 15.80
CA ILE A 330 -3.61 -14.36 15.64
C ILE A 330 -2.30 -14.51 16.43
N GLY A 331 -1.18 -14.43 15.71
CA GLY A 331 0.18 -14.53 16.28
C GLY A 331 0.84 -13.17 16.50
N SER A 332 2.05 -13.20 17.07
CA SER A 332 2.86 -12.00 17.33
C SER A 332 4.32 -12.12 16.86
N ASN A 333 4.71 -13.25 16.27
CA ASN A 333 6.08 -13.51 15.83
C ASN A 333 6.17 -13.38 14.30
N LEU A 334 6.96 -12.43 13.80
CA LEU A 334 7.12 -12.19 12.36
C LEU A 334 7.58 -13.42 11.57
N THR A 335 8.33 -14.33 12.19
CA THR A 335 8.77 -15.58 11.52
C THR A 335 7.61 -16.52 11.18
N THR A 336 6.41 -16.31 11.74
CA THR A 336 5.20 -17.08 11.44
C THR A 336 4.29 -16.39 10.42
N ILE A 337 4.80 -15.37 9.71
CA ILE A 337 4.06 -14.67 8.66
C ILE A 337 3.61 -15.62 7.54
N ASP A 338 2.33 -15.60 7.22
CA ASP A 338 1.73 -16.36 6.14
C ASP A 338 0.66 -15.54 5.41
N THR A 339 1.04 -14.39 4.88
CA THR A 339 0.12 -13.46 4.21
C THR A 339 -0.66 -14.12 3.08
N LYS A 340 -0.03 -15.01 2.30
CA LYS A 340 -0.67 -15.73 1.18
C LYS A 340 -1.71 -16.77 1.61
N ARG A 341 -1.81 -17.09 2.90
CA ARG A 341 -2.89 -17.91 3.46
C ARG A 341 -4.18 -17.12 3.69
N VAL A 342 -4.10 -15.80 3.65
CA VAL A 342 -5.22 -14.91 3.98
C VAL A 342 -5.84 -14.36 2.70
N ILE A 343 -7.16 -14.47 2.57
CA ILE A 343 -7.93 -13.65 1.63
C ILE A 343 -8.31 -12.37 2.35
N PRO A 344 -7.72 -11.21 1.99
CA PRO A 344 -7.93 -9.96 2.72
C PRO A 344 -9.26 -9.32 2.34
N VAL A 345 -10.05 -8.93 3.34
CA VAL A 345 -11.35 -8.27 3.13
C VAL A 345 -11.20 -6.90 2.46
N ASP A 346 -10.15 -6.15 2.80
CA ASP A 346 -9.88 -4.82 2.27
C ASP A 346 -9.50 -4.84 0.78
N LEU A 347 -8.59 -5.73 0.37
CA LEU A 347 -8.23 -5.90 -1.04
C LEU A 347 -9.48 -6.14 -1.90
N ASN A 348 -10.34 -7.05 -1.46
CA ASN A 348 -11.54 -7.40 -2.19
C ASN A 348 -12.59 -6.29 -2.16
N ALA A 349 -12.68 -5.52 -1.07
CA ALA A 349 -13.51 -4.32 -1.01
C ALA A 349 -13.02 -3.24 -1.99
N PHE A 350 -11.71 -2.98 -2.07
CA PHE A 350 -11.13 -2.00 -3.00
C PHE A 350 -11.36 -2.37 -4.46
N LEU A 351 -11.18 -3.65 -4.80
CA LEU A 351 -11.47 -4.17 -6.15
C LEU A 351 -12.96 -4.05 -6.47
N CYS A 352 -13.84 -4.45 -5.55
CA CYS A 352 -15.29 -4.33 -5.71
C CYS A 352 -15.73 -2.88 -5.99
N GLY A 353 -15.22 -1.92 -5.21
CA GLY A 353 -15.47 -0.49 -5.44
C GLY A 353 -14.90 0.00 -6.77
N SER A 354 -13.71 -0.49 -7.15
CA SER A 354 -13.08 -0.15 -8.43
C SER A 354 -13.85 -0.69 -9.63
N PHE A 355 -14.40 -1.90 -9.56
CA PHE A 355 -15.27 -2.45 -10.62
C PHE A 355 -16.52 -1.59 -10.80
N LYS A 356 -17.17 -1.17 -9.71
CA LYS A 356 -18.31 -0.26 -9.78
C LYS A 356 -17.93 1.06 -10.44
N ARG A 357 -16.80 1.64 -10.02
CA ARG A 357 -16.35 2.93 -10.55
C ARG A 357 -15.99 2.85 -12.04
N LEU A 358 -15.35 1.76 -12.46
CA LEU A 358 -15.05 1.53 -13.87
C LEU A 358 -16.32 1.32 -14.71
N ALA A 359 -17.34 0.64 -14.16
CA ALA A 359 -18.64 0.55 -14.81
C ALA A 359 -19.24 1.95 -15.03
N ASP A 360 -19.25 2.81 -14.01
CA ASP A 360 -19.77 4.18 -14.11
C ASP A 360 -19.03 5.02 -15.15
N PHE A 361 -17.72 4.82 -15.28
CA PHE A 361 -16.93 5.46 -16.33
C PHE A 361 -17.32 4.99 -17.73
N TYR A 362 -17.55 3.70 -17.92
CA TYR A 362 -18.02 3.18 -19.20
C TYR A 362 -19.46 3.61 -19.53
N GLU A 363 -20.32 3.78 -18.52
CA GLU A 363 -21.65 4.38 -18.69
C GLU A 363 -21.56 5.83 -19.19
N ARG A 364 -20.70 6.66 -18.56
CA ARG A 364 -20.47 8.05 -18.98
C ARG A 364 -19.90 8.17 -20.39
N LEU A 365 -19.17 7.15 -20.87
CA LEU A 365 -18.64 7.07 -22.24
C LEU A 365 -19.57 6.31 -23.19
N GLU A 366 -20.80 6.01 -22.78
CA GLU A 366 -21.83 5.32 -23.56
C GLU A 366 -21.43 3.91 -24.06
N ASN A 367 -20.45 3.27 -23.42
CA ASN A 367 -20.03 1.91 -23.73
C ASN A 367 -20.84 0.89 -22.90
N LYS A 368 -22.01 0.51 -23.42
CA LYS A 368 -22.97 -0.38 -22.75
C LYS A 368 -22.39 -1.78 -22.46
N GLU A 369 -21.59 -2.34 -23.36
CA GLU A 369 -21.01 -3.68 -23.20
C GLU A 369 -20.07 -3.72 -21.99
N LYS A 370 -19.12 -2.78 -21.92
CA LYS A 370 -18.16 -2.69 -20.82
C LYS A 370 -18.84 -2.30 -19.51
N PHE A 371 -19.82 -1.41 -19.55
CA PHE A 371 -20.66 -1.10 -18.38
C PHE A 371 -21.29 -2.36 -17.80
N SER A 372 -22.02 -3.14 -18.61
CA SER A 372 -22.67 -4.38 -18.15
C SER A 372 -21.66 -5.41 -17.63
N LYS A 373 -20.50 -5.56 -18.28
CA LYS A 373 -19.42 -6.45 -17.82
C LYS A 373 -18.94 -6.10 -16.42
N TYR A 374 -18.56 -4.85 -16.18
CA TYR A 374 -18.00 -4.44 -14.90
C TYR A 374 -19.04 -4.31 -13.79
N LEU A 375 -20.29 -3.98 -14.15
CA LEU A 375 -21.40 -4.03 -13.19
C LEU A 375 -21.67 -5.47 -12.74
N ALA A 376 -21.73 -6.45 -13.66
CA ALA A 376 -21.89 -7.85 -13.30
C ALA A 376 -20.75 -8.37 -12.43
N LEU A 377 -19.51 -7.97 -12.72
CA LEU A 377 -18.35 -8.31 -11.90
C LEU A 377 -18.46 -7.71 -10.49
N HIS A 378 -18.87 -6.45 -10.37
CA HIS A 378 -19.13 -5.80 -9.07
C HIS A 378 -20.20 -6.54 -8.25
N GLU A 379 -21.34 -6.90 -8.86
CA GLU A 379 -22.41 -7.63 -8.17
C GLU A 379 -21.93 -9.00 -7.66
N SER A 380 -21.25 -9.78 -8.51
CA SER A 380 -20.70 -11.08 -8.11
C SER A 380 -19.62 -10.96 -7.02
N TRP A 381 -18.83 -9.88 -7.02
CA TRP A 381 -17.84 -9.62 -5.98
C TRP A 381 -18.49 -9.27 -4.63
N LYS A 382 -19.61 -8.51 -4.63
CA LYS A 382 -20.38 -8.23 -3.41
C LYS A 382 -20.95 -9.51 -2.79
N GLU A 383 -21.53 -10.40 -3.61
CA GLU A 383 -22.02 -11.69 -3.15
C GLU A 383 -20.91 -12.54 -2.52
N SER A 384 -19.73 -12.53 -3.15
CA SER A 384 -18.55 -13.23 -2.61
C SER A 384 -18.06 -12.61 -1.30
N ILE A 385 -18.08 -11.28 -1.18
CA ILE A 385 -17.70 -10.58 0.06
C ILE A 385 -18.67 -10.91 1.20
N GLU A 386 -19.98 -10.90 0.93
CA GLU A 386 -21.00 -11.27 1.91
C GLU A 386 -20.86 -12.74 2.33
N SER A 387 -20.66 -13.65 1.38
CA SER A 387 -20.54 -15.08 1.66
C SER A 387 -19.28 -15.41 2.48
N VAL A 388 -18.12 -14.88 2.05
CA VAL A 388 -16.80 -15.28 2.56
C VAL A 388 -16.42 -14.50 3.81
N PHE A 389 -16.65 -13.19 3.86
CA PHE A 389 -16.09 -12.35 4.92
C PHE A 389 -17.10 -11.95 6.00
N TYR A 390 -18.38 -11.79 5.67
CA TYR A 390 -19.36 -11.29 6.64
C TYR A 390 -19.70 -12.34 7.71
N ASP A 391 -19.52 -11.97 8.97
CA ASP A 391 -19.97 -12.73 10.13
C ASP A 391 -21.30 -12.14 10.64
N GLY A 392 -22.35 -12.97 10.55
CA GLY A 392 -23.71 -12.58 10.90
C GLY A 392 -24.00 -12.51 12.40
N ASP A 393 -23.08 -12.96 13.26
CA ASP A 393 -23.21 -12.88 14.71
C ASP A 393 -22.54 -11.60 15.22
N ASP A 394 -21.28 -11.39 14.83
CA ASP A 394 -20.47 -10.23 15.22
C ASP A 394 -20.90 -8.96 14.46
N GLY A 395 -21.49 -9.12 13.26
CA GLY A 395 -21.98 -8.01 12.46
C GLY A 395 -20.90 -7.21 11.77
N ILE A 396 -19.83 -7.88 11.37
CA ILE A 396 -18.64 -7.29 10.76
C ILE A 396 -18.04 -8.26 9.73
N TRP A 397 -17.15 -7.77 8.87
CA TRP A 397 -16.42 -8.60 7.91
C TRP A 397 -15.03 -8.95 8.41
N TYR A 398 -14.65 -10.22 8.40
CA TYR A 398 -13.31 -10.71 8.74
C TYR A 398 -12.53 -11.13 7.51
N ASP A 399 -11.20 -11.09 7.58
CA ASP A 399 -10.38 -11.81 6.61
C ASP A 399 -10.67 -13.33 6.68
N TYR A 400 -10.39 -14.03 5.59
CA TYR A 400 -10.63 -15.48 5.49
C TYR A 400 -9.32 -16.26 5.46
N ASP A 401 -9.20 -17.27 6.31
CA ASP A 401 -8.09 -18.21 6.33
C ASP A 401 -8.40 -19.40 5.41
N ILE A 402 -7.72 -19.50 4.27
CA ILE A 402 -7.99 -20.56 3.28
C ILE A 402 -7.57 -21.94 3.77
N LYS A 403 -6.57 -22.04 4.65
CA LYS A 403 -6.04 -23.33 5.11
C LYS A 403 -6.97 -23.96 6.15
N LEU A 404 -7.58 -23.13 7.00
CA LEU A 404 -8.52 -23.59 8.02
C LEU A 404 -9.99 -23.39 7.62
N SER A 405 -10.24 -22.78 6.46
CA SER A 405 -11.57 -22.50 5.94
C SER A 405 -12.46 -21.76 6.95
N LYS A 406 -11.89 -20.80 7.69
CA LYS A 406 -12.56 -20.07 8.77
C LYS A 406 -12.25 -18.57 8.73
N HIS A 407 -13.11 -17.78 9.35
CA HIS A 407 -12.83 -16.36 9.61
C HIS A 407 -11.63 -16.17 10.53
N ARG A 408 -10.80 -15.18 10.23
CA ARG A 408 -9.76 -14.68 11.13
C ARG A 408 -10.39 -13.65 12.07
N LYS A 409 -11.01 -14.14 13.14
CA LYS A 409 -11.67 -13.28 14.14
C LYS A 409 -10.64 -12.48 14.93
N GLY A 410 -10.67 -11.17 14.73
CA GLY A 410 -9.90 -10.16 15.44
C GLY A 410 -10.28 -8.79 14.92
N PHE A 411 -10.16 -7.77 15.76
CA PHE A 411 -10.39 -6.40 15.31
C PHE A 411 -9.20 -5.89 14.51
N PHE A 412 -9.48 -5.45 13.28
CA PHE A 412 -8.62 -4.70 12.39
C PHE A 412 -9.47 -3.63 11.69
N PRO A 413 -9.01 -2.38 11.51
CA PRO A 413 -9.78 -1.37 10.78
C PRO A 413 -10.20 -1.78 9.36
N SER A 414 -9.46 -2.71 8.72
CA SER A 414 -9.83 -3.32 7.44
C SER A 414 -11.18 -4.04 7.46
N ASN A 415 -11.68 -4.49 8.63
CA ASN A 415 -12.99 -5.11 8.78
C ASN A 415 -14.14 -4.21 8.26
N LEU A 416 -13.94 -2.88 8.24
CA LEU A 416 -14.93 -1.91 7.74
C LEU A 416 -14.68 -1.45 6.30
N ALA A 417 -13.65 -1.98 5.62
CA ALA A 417 -13.39 -1.65 4.22
C ALA A 417 -14.59 -1.93 3.29
N PRO A 418 -15.37 -3.02 3.44
CA PRO A 418 -16.60 -3.21 2.66
C PRO A 418 -17.62 -2.09 2.84
N LEU A 419 -17.78 -1.59 4.08
CA LEU A 419 -18.70 -0.50 4.37
C LEU A 419 -18.26 0.81 3.69
N TRP A 420 -16.96 1.10 3.72
CA TRP A 420 -16.35 2.25 3.04
C TRP A 420 -16.45 2.17 1.51
N ALA A 421 -16.14 1.01 0.94
CA ALA A 421 -16.15 0.78 -0.50
C ALA A 421 -17.57 0.55 -1.07
N LYS A 422 -18.59 0.49 -0.21
CA LYS A 422 -19.97 0.10 -0.58
C LYS A 422 -20.02 -1.28 -1.25
N ALA A 423 -19.16 -2.19 -0.78
CA ALA A 423 -19.00 -3.55 -1.31
C ALA A 423 -19.94 -4.55 -0.62
N PHE A 424 -21.21 -4.17 -0.48
CA PHE A 424 -22.29 -4.93 0.16
C PHE A 424 -23.63 -4.52 -0.46
N ASP A 425 -24.72 -5.22 -0.14
CA ASP A 425 -26.07 -4.80 -0.56
C ASP A 425 -26.46 -3.46 0.08
N THR A 426 -26.39 -2.39 -0.71
CA THR A 426 -26.62 -1.02 -0.24
C THR A 426 -28.05 -0.76 0.23
N SER A 427 -29.02 -1.63 -0.11
CA SER A 427 -30.37 -1.56 0.48
C SER A 427 -30.37 -1.79 1.99
N ARG A 428 -29.33 -2.50 2.50
CA ARG A 428 -29.14 -2.84 3.91
C ARG A 428 -28.12 -1.93 4.61
N LYS A 429 -27.72 -0.80 4.00
CA LYS A 429 -26.68 0.10 4.54
C LYS A 429 -26.95 0.56 5.98
N ASP A 430 -28.20 0.81 6.34
CA ASP A 430 -28.58 1.23 7.69
C ASP A 430 -28.29 0.11 8.71
N GLN A 431 -28.72 -1.12 8.39
CA GLN A 431 -28.47 -2.30 9.22
C GLN A 431 -26.97 -2.57 9.39
N TYR A 432 -26.19 -2.56 8.30
CA TYR A 432 -24.74 -2.78 8.39
C TYR A 432 -24.04 -1.68 9.19
N GLY A 433 -24.47 -0.42 9.04
CA GLY A 433 -23.99 0.69 9.84
C GLY A 433 -24.22 0.50 11.33
N GLU A 434 -25.45 0.16 11.72
CA GLU A 434 -25.81 -0.10 13.12
C GLU A 434 -24.96 -1.22 13.72
N ARG A 435 -24.84 -2.34 12.98
CA ARG A 435 -24.10 -3.52 13.42
C ARG A 435 -22.61 -3.24 13.55
N ALA A 436 -22.00 -2.55 12.59
CA ALA A 436 -20.61 -2.14 12.68
C ALA A 436 -20.36 -1.19 13.85
N ALA A 437 -21.25 -0.22 14.09
CA ALA A 437 -21.13 0.68 15.24
C ALA A 437 -21.23 -0.07 16.58
N LYS A 438 -22.15 -1.04 16.68
CA LYS A 438 -22.28 -1.91 17.86
C LYS A 438 -21.03 -2.76 18.06
N TYR A 439 -20.46 -3.32 16.99
CA TYR A 439 -19.22 -4.07 17.05
C TYR A 439 -18.06 -3.22 17.58
N LEU A 440 -17.83 -2.03 17.02
CA LEU A 440 -16.77 -1.12 17.47
C LEU A 440 -16.92 -0.72 18.95
N LYS A 441 -18.15 -0.45 19.41
CA LYS A 441 -18.46 -0.19 20.82
C LYS A 441 -18.15 -1.40 21.70
N SER A 442 -18.50 -2.61 21.26
CA SER A 442 -18.21 -3.85 22.01
C SER A 442 -16.71 -4.12 22.14
N GLN A 443 -15.94 -3.71 21.13
CA GLN A 443 -14.47 -3.78 21.10
C GLN A 443 -13.81 -2.57 21.78
N LYS A 444 -14.59 -1.65 22.36
CA LYS A 444 -14.13 -0.43 23.05
C LYS A 444 -13.27 0.50 22.19
N ILE A 445 -13.51 0.52 20.88
CA ILE A 445 -12.70 1.30 19.94
C ILE A 445 -12.82 2.81 20.18
N ASP A 446 -13.94 3.26 20.71
CA ASP A 446 -14.18 4.66 21.05
C ASP A 446 -13.48 5.12 22.34
N GLU A 447 -12.87 4.22 23.11
CA GLU A 447 -12.04 4.56 24.28
C GLU A 447 -10.63 5.04 23.86
N TYR A 448 -10.21 4.80 22.62
CA TYR A 448 -8.90 5.20 22.09
C TYR A 448 -8.94 6.65 21.58
N LEU A 449 -8.47 7.58 22.42
CA LEU A 449 -8.54 9.03 22.15
C LEU A 449 -7.48 9.54 21.16
N GLY A 450 -6.44 8.75 20.89
CA GLY A 450 -5.39 9.11 19.94
C GLY A 450 -5.68 8.69 18.49
N GLY A 451 -6.71 7.85 18.30
CA GLY A 451 -7.12 7.28 17.01
C GLY A 451 -7.56 5.83 17.18
N ILE A 452 -8.18 5.27 16.15
CA ILE A 452 -8.55 3.85 16.08
C ILE A 452 -7.26 3.02 15.97
N PRO A 453 -7.01 2.06 16.87
CA PRO A 453 -5.81 1.24 16.81
C PRO A 453 -5.83 0.29 15.61
N MET A 454 -4.66 -0.10 15.10
CA MET A 454 -4.56 -1.03 13.97
C MET A 454 -4.98 -2.45 14.29
N SER A 455 -4.85 -2.86 15.54
CA SER A 455 -5.35 -4.10 16.09
C SER A 455 -5.53 -3.94 17.60
N LEU A 456 -6.02 -4.97 18.27
CA LEU A 456 -6.02 -5.03 19.74
C LEU A 456 -4.85 -5.86 20.31
N THR A 457 -3.87 -6.20 19.48
CA THR A 457 -2.71 -7.01 19.85
C THR A 457 -1.46 -6.15 19.85
N GLN A 458 -0.68 -6.21 20.92
CA GLN A 458 0.60 -5.49 21.01
C GLN A 458 1.76 -6.43 20.65
N THR A 459 2.23 -6.33 19.41
CA THR A 459 3.31 -7.18 18.88
C THR A 459 4.67 -6.49 18.83
N GLY A 460 4.68 -5.15 18.83
CA GLY A 460 5.87 -4.35 18.50
C GLY A 460 6.02 -4.05 17.01
N GLU A 461 5.21 -4.70 16.16
CA GLU A 461 5.12 -4.37 14.74
C GLU A 461 4.33 -3.08 14.53
N GLN A 462 4.58 -2.41 13.40
CA GLN A 462 4.05 -1.07 13.19
C GLN A 462 2.56 -1.01 12.84
N TRP A 463 1.98 -2.07 12.29
CA TRP A 463 0.56 -2.16 11.94
C TRP A 463 -0.25 -2.93 12.99
N ASP A 464 0.03 -2.66 14.27
CA ASP A 464 -0.61 -3.23 15.46
C ASP A 464 -0.72 -2.17 16.57
N LEU A 465 -1.37 -2.51 17.69
CA LEU A 465 -1.43 -1.66 18.88
C LEU A 465 0.01 -1.32 19.38
N PRO A 466 0.33 -0.05 19.72
CA PRO A 466 -0.57 1.08 19.94
C PRO A 466 -0.83 1.96 18.71
N ASN A 467 -0.36 1.61 17.52
CA ASN A 467 -0.39 2.55 16.41
C ASN A 467 -1.79 2.75 15.80
N ALA A 468 -2.03 3.96 15.33
CA ALA A 468 -3.19 4.40 14.55
C ALA A 468 -2.70 5.04 13.25
N TRP A 469 -3.11 4.47 12.11
CA TRP A 469 -2.68 4.95 10.79
C TRP A 469 -3.80 5.75 10.11
N PRO A 470 -3.53 6.99 9.63
CA PRO A 470 -4.54 7.88 9.06
C PRO A 470 -5.41 7.26 7.96
N PRO A 471 -4.85 6.54 6.96
CA PRO A 471 -5.68 5.88 5.93
C PRO A 471 -6.82 5.02 6.48
N LEU A 472 -6.52 4.27 7.53
CA LEU A 472 -7.44 3.32 8.14
C LEU A 472 -8.42 3.99 9.09
N GLN A 473 -8.05 5.16 9.65
CA GLN A 473 -9.02 6.03 10.32
C GLN A 473 -10.12 6.42 9.34
N GLU A 474 -9.74 6.86 8.13
CA GLU A 474 -10.71 7.31 7.13
C GLU A 474 -11.62 6.18 6.66
N ILE A 475 -11.06 4.99 6.41
CA ILE A 475 -11.84 3.82 6.01
C ILE A 475 -12.96 3.53 7.01
N VAL A 476 -12.63 3.45 8.30
CA VAL A 476 -13.62 3.19 9.35
C VAL A 476 -14.62 4.34 9.48
N ILE A 477 -14.13 5.57 9.62
CA ILE A 477 -14.94 6.74 9.96
C ILE A 477 -15.90 7.08 8.82
N LEU A 478 -15.41 7.15 7.58
CA LEU A 478 -16.27 7.48 6.45
C LEU A 478 -17.17 6.30 6.04
N GLY A 479 -16.75 5.05 6.26
CA GLY A 479 -17.64 3.90 6.12
C GLY A 479 -18.85 4.00 7.05
N LEU A 480 -18.62 4.24 8.35
CA LEU A 480 -19.71 4.45 9.32
C LEU A 480 -20.62 5.61 8.93
N LYS A 481 -20.04 6.74 8.51
CA LYS A 481 -20.81 7.91 8.09
C LYS A 481 -21.71 7.60 6.90
N GLU A 482 -21.15 7.03 5.83
CA GLU A 482 -21.86 6.79 4.57
C GLU A 482 -22.92 5.69 4.68
N SER A 483 -22.90 4.88 5.75
CA SER A 483 -23.99 3.96 6.09
C SER A 483 -25.34 4.69 6.29
N GLY A 484 -25.30 5.95 6.75
CA GLY A 484 -26.49 6.75 7.07
C GLY A 484 -27.20 6.37 8.37
N ASN A 485 -26.77 5.31 9.05
CA ASN A 485 -27.35 4.91 10.33
C ASN A 485 -27.02 5.92 11.43
N SER A 486 -28.02 6.34 12.21
CA SER A 486 -27.86 7.40 13.22
C SER A 486 -26.75 7.10 14.25
N ASN A 487 -26.64 5.85 14.72
CA ASN A 487 -25.62 5.45 15.69
C ASN A 487 -24.22 5.44 15.05
N ALA A 488 -24.11 4.90 13.84
CA ALA A 488 -22.86 4.89 13.07
C ALA A 488 -22.39 6.31 12.71
N VAL A 489 -23.29 7.17 12.26
CA VAL A 489 -23.01 8.57 11.95
C VAL A 489 -22.57 9.32 13.21
N HIS A 490 -23.24 9.11 14.35
CA HIS A 490 -22.81 9.71 15.62
C HIS A 490 -21.40 9.25 16.02
N LEU A 491 -21.13 7.94 15.97
CA LEU A 491 -19.81 7.38 16.27
C LEU A 491 -18.73 7.92 15.33
N SER A 492 -19.02 8.05 14.03
CA SER A 492 -18.08 8.62 13.05
C SER A 492 -17.66 10.04 13.43
N LYS A 493 -18.59 10.88 13.94
CA LYS A 493 -18.29 12.24 14.38
C LYS A 493 -17.37 12.26 15.60
N VAL A 494 -17.58 11.34 16.54
CA VAL A 494 -16.73 11.21 17.74
C VAL A 494 -15.31 10.80 17.34
N LEU A 495 -15.19 9.74 16.54
CA LEU A 495 -13.90 9.22 16.09
C LEU A 495 -13.12 10.24 15.23
N ALA A 496 -13.80 10.95 14.32
CA ALA A 496 -13.19 12.00 13.51
C ALA A 496 -12.65 13.15 14.38
N ARG A 497 -13.40 13.58 15.39
CA ARG A 497 -12.96 14.62 16.34
C ARG A 497 -11.76 14.17 17.15
N ASN A 498 -11.74 12.92 17.62
CA ASN A 498 -10.58 12.36 18.33
C ASN A 498 -9.33 12.40 17.45
N CYS A 499 -9.44 11.96 16.19
CA CYS A 499 -8.32 11.98 15.24
C CYS A 499 -7.82 13.41 14.98
N VAL A 500 -8.72 14.35 14.62
CA VAL A 500 -8.34 15.75 14.34
C VAL A 500 -7.72 16.41 15.58
N ASN A 501 -8.27 16.18 16.77
CA ASN A 501 -7.70 16.70 18.01
C ASN A 501 -6.32 16.11 18.31
N SER A 502 -6.11 14.81 18.05
CA SER A 502 -4.80 14.15 18.16
C SER A 502 -3.79 14.81 17.23
N TYR A 503 -4.16 15.04 15.96
CA TYR A 503 -3.29 15.69 14.99
C TYR A 503 -2.94 17.13 15.37
N ILE A 504 -3.93 17.93 15.80
CA ILE A 504 -3.70 19.30 16.27
C ILE A 504 -2.74 19.33 17.47
N ARG A 505 -2.93 18.43 18.44
CA ARG A 505 -2.07 18.34 19.63
C ARG A 505 -0.64 17.93 19.28
N GLY A 506 -0.49 16.92 18.42
CA GLY A 506 0.82 16.47 17.97
C GLY A 506 1.56 17.55 17.19
N TYR A 507 0.86 18.24 16.29
CA TYR A 507 1.42 19.35 15.55
C TYR A 507 1.80 20.53 16.46
N ALA A 508 0.95 20.91 17.42
CA ALA A 508 1.26 22.00 18.35
C ALA A 508 2.52 21.74 19.21
N LYS A 509 2.84 20.47 19.48
CA LYS A 509 4.04 20.07 20.24
C LYS A 509 5.30 20.02 19.37
N SER A 510 5.18 19.55 18.13
CA SER A 510 6.33 19.17 17.29
C SER A 510 6.57 20.07 16.08
N ASN A 511 5.56 20.82 15.66
CA ASN A 511 5.46 21.48 14.34
C ASN A 511 5.55 20.51 13.15
N GLU A 512 5.28 19.22 13.37
CA GLU A 512 5.37 18.18 12.36
C GLU A 512 4.08 17.37 12.27
N MET A 513 3.83 16.83 11.08
CA MET A 513 2.81 15.81 10.85
C MET A 513 3.50 14.47 10.69
N PHE A 514 2.98 13.42 11.33
CA PHE A 514 3.63 12.11 11.37
C PHE A 514 2.94 11.09 10.48
N GLU A 515 3.69 10.08 10.06
CA GLU A 515 3.20 8.90 9.32
C GLU A 515 2.08 8.16 10.07
N LYS A 516 2.24 8.01 11.39
CA LYS A 516 1.36 7.24 12.29
C LYS A 516 1.33 7.86 13.69
N TYR A 517 0.23 7.65 14.41
CA TYR A 517 -0.03 8.20 15.75
C TYR A 517 -0.21 7.10 16.79
N ASP A 518 -0.08 7.43 18.07
CA ASP A 518 -0.41 6.53 19.17
C ASP A 518 -1.91 6.59 19.48
N ALA A 519 -2.61 5.46 19.35
CA ALA A 519 -4.04 5.32 19.63
C ALA A 519 -4.39 5.53 21.11
N LEU A 520 -3.48 5.16 22.02
CA LEU A 520 -3.64 5.28 23.46
C LEU A 520 -3.43 6.73 23.93
N SER A 521 -2.52 7.45 23.27
CA SER A 521 -2.06 8.77 23.73
C SER A 521 -2.31 9.88 22.70
N SER A 522 -3.38 10.64 22.90
CA SER A 522 -3.76 11.75 22.01
C SER A 522 -2.65 12.80 21.85
N GLY A 523 -2.21 13.00 20.61
CA GLY A 523 -1.14 13.93 20.24
C GLY A 523 0.26 13.34 20.26
N GLU A 524 0.44 12.07 20.61
CA GLU A 524 1.72 11.37 20.48
C GLU A 524 1.81 10.65 19.13
N TYR A 525 3.02 10.56 18.58
CA TYR A 525 3.28 9.80 17.36
C TYR A 525 3.50 8.32 17.68
N GLY A 526 3.22 7.45 16.71
CA GLY A 526 3.40 6.00 16.86
C GLY A 526 4.84 5.55 16.61
N GLY A 527 5.12 4.27 16.89
CA GLY A 527 6.45 3.67 16.78
C GLY A 527 6.45 2.26 16.18
N GLY A 528 7.47 1.46 16.49
CA GLY A 528 7.56 0.05 16.09
C GLY A 528 7.86 -0.19 14.60
N GLY A 529 8.08 -1.45 14.25
CA GLY A 529 8.48 -1.90 12.91
C GLY A 529 9.99 -1.80 12.64
N GLU A 530 10.35 -1.82 11.36
CA GLU A 530 11.75 -1.95 10.89
C GLU A 530 12.50 -0.61 10.76
N TYR A 531 11.82 0.54 10.91
CA TYR A 531 12.43 1.87 10.74
C TYR A 531 11.84 2.93 11.69
N ILE A 532 12.56 4.05 11.86
CA ILE A 532 12.13 5.18 12.70
C ILE A 532 10.92 5.89 12.11
N VAL A 533 10.08 6.51 12.94
CA VAL A 533 8.90 7.27 12.48
C VAL A 533 9.27 8.38 11.49
N GLN A 534 8.45 8.60 10.46
CA GLN A 534 8.67 9.63 9.43
C GLN A 534 7.75 10.85 9.63
N THR A 535 8.22 12.01 9.15
CA THR A 535 7.47 13.28 9.16
C THR A 535 7.12 13.76 7.75
N GLY A 536 6.10 14.62 7.67
CA GLY A 536 5.57 15.17 6.42
C GLY A 536 4.04 15.33 6.49
N PHE A 537 3.26 14.28 6.77
CA PHE A 537 3.28 13.05 5.98
C PHE A 537 2.05 13.08 5.05
N GLY A 538 2.21 12.73 3.77
CA GLY A 538 1.26 13.01 2.70
C GLY A 538 -0.16 12.49 2.95
N TRP A 539 -0.33 11.22 3.32
CA TRP A 539 -1.66 10.70 3.64
C TRP A 539 -2.26 11.35 4.89
N THR A 540 -1.44 11.82 5.84
CA THR A 540 -1.91 12.30 7.13
C THR A 540 -2.55 13.64 6.90
N ASN A 541 -1.88 14.46 6.09
CA ASN A 541 -2.37 15.74 5.62
C ASN A 541 -3.66 15.54 4.81
N GLY A 542 -3.68 14.55 3.90
CA GLY A 542 -4.86 14.19 3.11
C GLY A 542 -6.08 13.81 3.95
N VAL A 543 -5.90 12.90 4.90
CA VAL A 543 -6.95 12.41 5.82
C VAL A 543 -7.41 13.51 6.77
N ALA A 544 -6.49 14.28 7.34
CA ALA A 544 -6.84 15.40 8.22
C ALA A 544 -7.68 16.45 7.49
N LEU A 545 -7.28 16.83 6.26
CA LEU A 545 -8.07 17.72 5.40
C LEU A 545 -9.44 17.14 5.05
N SER A 546 -9.51 15.83 4.77
CA SER A 546 -10.76 15.12 4.52
C SER A 546 -11.73 15.20 5.71
N PHE A 547 -11.25 14.90 6.92
CA PHE A 547 -12.07 15.02 8.14
C PHE A 547 -12.47 16.46 8.45
N ILE A 548 -11.57 17.42 8.30
CA ILE A 548 -11.88 18.83 8.52
C ILE A 548 -12.94 19.30 7.52
N ASN A 549 -12.78 18.96 6.24
CA ASN A 549 -13.75 19.30 5.21
C ASN A 549 -15.13 18.67 5.50
N GLU A 550 -15.17 17.42 5.95
CA GLU A 550 -16.42 16.72 6.20
C GLU A 550 -17.13 17.16 7.49
N TYR A 551 -16.39 17.33 8.59
CA TYR A 551 -16.98 17.47 9.93
C TYR A 551 -16.88 18.88 10.52
N TYR A 552 -16.09 19.78 9.93
CA TYR A 552 -15.83 21.13 10.46
C TYR A 552 -16.18 22.24 9.48
N THR A 553 -16.72 21.93 8.30
CA THR A 553 -17.27 22.92 7.38
C THR A 553 -18.79 22.99 7.49
N ASP A 554 -19.34 24.19 7.37
CA ASP A 554 -20.77 24.34 7.12
C ASP A 554 -21.05 23.83 5.71
N ASN A 555 -21.56 22.60 5.58
CA ASN A 555 -22.05 22.10 4.31
C ASN A 555 -23.53 22.46 4.17
N PRO A 556 -23.91 23.42 3.30
CA PRO A 556 -25.31 23.79 3.10
C PRO A 556 -26.13 22.75 2.31
N LYS A 557 -25.61 21.53 2.09
CA LYS A 557 -26.31 20.48 1.33
C LYS A 557 -26.03 19.09 1.89
N LYS A 558 -27.01 18.54 2.60
CA LYS A 558 -27.41 17.12 2.68
C LYS A 558 -28.58 17.03 3.68
N ASP A 559 -29.67 17.73 3.32
CA ASP A 559 -31.03 17.35 3.75
C ASP A 559 -31.67 16.58 2.59
#